data_AF-A0A958UST7-F1
#
_entry.id   AF-A0A958UST7-F1
#
_cell.length_a   1.000
_cell.length_b   1.000
_cell.length_c   1.000
_cell.angle_alpha   90.00
_cell.angle_beta   90.00
_cell.angle_gamma   90.00
#
_symmetry.space_group_name_H-M   'P 1'
#
loop_
_entity.id
_entity.type
_entity.pdbx_description
1 polymer ?
#
loop_
_entity_poly.entity_id
_entity_poly.type
_entity_poly.pdbx_seq_one_letter_code
_entity_poly.pdbx_strand_id
1 'polypeptide(L)'
;MKTIFCLAFLLCSPYIYSQKDYSIASINKELTEFSNSILIDEMVEIDVTDINKMKTKTHRVMAVLNKMGDGDVNLREYYDDNSRVKNIEVWIYDAFGKELEHFKKKDFVDVSRTGISIYSDDRVLGLNYTPTTYPYIVVYNSETETGDSAFISPWYPLGGYAESTQKSVLKIKFDPTNKPKYKPQNLEGFDIAISETQDEITFSGTNLKAIRSEEHSPSSYAFFPFIRIALDNFKLKGTSGSGKSWKVFGSWVNKSLLSDVNELPEGTLARIKSLVANETTNEGKARKIYQYVQDKVRYVFINIGIGGWKPMPASDVDKLSYGDCKALTNYTKTLLDAVGVPSYYTLVNAGGTKIAIHEDFAFPWFNHAILGIPDEDDITWLECTSQDTPYGYIGDFTDDRDVL
;
A
#
# COMPACT_ATOMS: atom_id res chain seq x y z
N MET A 1 51.93 53.37 -40.63
CA MET A 1 51.45 52.08 -40.11
C MET A 1 50.59 52.36 -38.87
N LYS A 2 49.26 52.23 -38.97
CA LYS A 2 48.34 52.39 -37.83
C LYS A 2 47.77 51.01 -37.48
N THR A 3 48.02 50.60 -36.25
CA THR A 3 47.59 49.36 -35.61
C THR A 3 46.08 49.35 -35.38
N ILE A 4 45.41 48.29 -35.85
CA ILE A 4 44.01 47.98 -35.59
C ILE A 4 43.94 47.21 -34.27
N PHE A 5 43.22 47.76 -33.28
CA PHE A 5 42.91 47.09 -32.02
C PHE A 5 41.53 46.42 -32.18
N CYS A 6 41.51 45.09 -32.24
CA CYS A 6 40.27 44.30 -32.16
C CYS A 6 39.81 44.23 -30.71
N LEU A 7 38.66 44.84 -30.39
CA LEU A 7 37.93 44.57 -29.16
C LEU A 7 37.03 43.34 -29.38
N ALA A 8 37.43 42.18 -28.88
CA ALA A 8 36.56 41.01 -28.78
C ALA A 8 35.73 41.14 -27.49
N PHE A 9 34.45 41.47 -27.64
CA PHE A 9 33.48 41.43 -26.55
C PHE A 9 33.12 39.96 -26.25
N LEU A 10 33.65 39.42 -25.17
CA LEU A 10 33.24 38.15 -24.59
C LEU A 10 31.83 38.32 -23.98
N LEU A 11 30.81 37.92 -24.74
CA LEU A 11 29.45 37.72 -24.24
C LEU A 11 29.43 36.42 -23.41
N CYS A 12 29.83 36.51 -22.14
CA CYS A 12 29.48 35.50 -21.16
C CYS A 12 28.03 35.76 -20.71
N SER A 13 27.08 35.04 -21.29
CA SER A 13 25.72 34.95 -20.75
C SER A 13 25.76 34.13 -19.46
N PRO A 14 25.50 34.71 -18.27
CA PRO A 14 25.29 33.88 -17.10
C PRO A 14 24.00 33.08 -17.32
N TYR A 15 24.09 31.75 -17.18
CA TYR A 15 22.92 30.92 -16.97
C TYR A 15 22.31 31.31 -15.63
N ILE A 16 21.36 32.24 -15.64
CA ILE A 16 20.51 32.51 -14.48
C ILE A 16 19.58 31.30 -14.39
N TYR A 17 19.89 30.36 -13.50
CA TYR A 17 18.89 29.45 -12.98
C TYR A 17 17.84 30.33 -12.30
N SER A 18 16.67 30.51 -12.92
CA SER A 18 15.52 31.05 -12.23
C SER A 18 15.24 30.10 -11.06
N GLN A 19 15.39 30.57 -9.82
CA GLN A 19 14.75 29.92 -8.70
C GLN A 19 13.26 29.81 -9.06
N LYS A 20 12.69 28.61 -8.92
CA LYS A 20 11.25 28.41 -9.04
C LYS A 20 10.66 29.25 -7.89
N ASP A 21 9.86 30.25 -8.23
CA ASP A 21 9.29 31.18 -7.24
C ASP A 21 8.20 30.44 -6.46
N TYR A 22 8.57 29.95 -5.28
CA TYR A 22 7.67 29.28 -4.35
C TYR A 22 7.06 30.34 -3.43
N SER A 23 6.23 31.23 -3.97
CA SER A 23 5.52 32.25 -3.20
C SER A 23 4.05 31.88 -3.06
N ILE A 24 3.47 32.07 -1.89
CA ILE A 24 2.04 31.82 -1.68
C ILE A 24 1.17 32.77 -2.51
N ALA A 25 1.71 33.93 -2.87
CA ALA A 25 1.04 34.88 -3.74
C ALA A 25 0.79 34.34 -5.16
N SER A 26 1.52 33.31 -5.60
CA SER A 26 1.30 32.69 -6.92
C SER A 26 0.23 31.60 -6.91
N ILE A 27 -0.33 31.24 -5.75
CA ILE A 27 -1.34 30.19 -5.63
C ILE A 27 -2.70 30.74 -6.08
N ASN A 28 -3.47 29.95 -6.83
CA ASN A 28 -4.83 30.30 -7.19
C ASN A 28 -5.68 30.51 -5.92
N LYS A 29 -6.25 31.71 -5.76
CA LYS A 29 -7.02 32.10 -4.57
C LYS A 29 -8.21 31.17 -4.31
N GLU A 30 -8.82 30.60 -5.35
CA GLU A 30 -9.93 29.65 -5.17
C GLU A 30 -9.53 28.37 -4.44
N LEU A 31 -8.24 27.98 -4.49
CA LEU A 31 -7.71 26.81 -3.80
C LEU A 31 -7.42 27.06 -2.32
N THR A 32 -7.55 28.30 -1.85
CA THR A 32 -7.38 28.64 -0.43
C THR A 32 -8.68 28.48 0.37
N GLU A 33 -9.82 28.35 -0.31
CA GLU A 33 -11.12 28.20 0.33
C GLU A 33 -11.23 26.80 0.98
N PHE A 34 -11.51 26.76 2.28
CA PHE A 34 -11.58 25.54 3.10
C PHE A 34 -10.30 24.69 3.15
N SER A 35 -9.16 25.23 2.71
CA SER A 35 -7.88 24.53 2.73
C SER A 35 -7.04 24.86 3.98
N ASN A 36 -6.44 23.83 4.56
CA ASN A 36 -5.36 23.92 5.53
C ASN A 36 -3.99 23.75 4.86
N SER A 37 -3.96 23.07 3.73
CA SER A 37 -2.79 22.89 2.88
C SER A 37 -3.18 22.91 1.41
N ILE A 38 -2.21 23.21 0.55
CA ILE A 38 -2.38 23.23 -0.91
C ILE A 38 -1.19 22.51 -1.54
N LEU A 39 -1.47 21.46 -2.29
CA LEU A 39 -0.51 20.83 -3.17
C LEU A 39 -0.32 21.68 -4.43
N ILE A 40 0.81 22.40 -4.51
CA ILE A 40 1.09 23.35 -5.59
C ILE A 40 1.51 22.62 -6.88
N ASP A 41 2.42 21.67 -6.77
CA ASP A 41 2.96 20.91 -7.89
C ASP A 41 3.39 19.54 -7.37
N GLU A 42 2.92 18.49 -8.03
CA GLU A 42 3.40 17.11 -7.83
C GLU A 42 3.75 16.48 -9.17
N MET A 43 4.89 15.81 -9.19
CA MET A 43 5.29 14.89 -10.24
C MET A 43 5.77 13.60 -9.58
N VAL A 44 5.03 12.53 -9.79
CA VAL A 44 5.45 11.17 -9.44
C VAL A 44 5.77 10.45 -10.75
N GLU A 45 6.98 9.91 -10.87
CA GLU A 45 7.37 9.05 -11.98
C GLU A 45 7.63 7.65 -11.46
N ILE A 46 6.87 6.68 -11.95
CA ILE A 46 7.06 5.25 -11.68
C ILE A 46 7.61 4.60 -12.95
N ASP A 47 8.79 4.00 -12.86
CA ASP A 47 9.38 3.19 -13.92
C ASP A 47 9.29 1.72 -13.52
N VAL A 48 8.48 0.97 -14.26
CA VAL A 48 8.29 -0.47 -14.14
C VAL A 48 8.48 -1.15 -15.50
N THR A 49 9.38 -0.60 -16.32
CA THR A 49 9.83 -1.24 -17.57
C THR A 49 10.51 -2.60 -17.32
N ASP A 50 11.11 -2.78 -16.15
CA ASP A 50 11.60 -4.06 -15.66
C ASP A 50 10.71 -4.56 -14.51
N ILE A 51 9.99 -5.65 -14.74
CA ILE A 51 9.11 -6.27 -13.75
C ILE A 51 9.82 -6.65 -12.43
N ASN A 52 11.14 -6.88 -12.45
CA ASN A 52 11.90 -7.25 -11.24
C ASN A 52 12.41 -6.03 -10.47
N LYS A 53 12.15 -4.82 -10.96
CA LYS A 53 12.71 -3.59 -10.39
C LYS A 53 11.82 -2.40 -10.73
N MET A 54 11.08 -1.92 -9.75
CA MET A 54 10.32 -0.69 -9.85
C MET A 54 11.11 0.47 -9.22
N LYS A 55 11.18 1.60 -9.92
CA LYS A 55 11.75 2.84 -9.42
C LYS A 55 10.67 3.89 -9.31
N THR A 56 10.71 4.68 -8.25
CA THR A 56 9.78 5.79 -8.06
C THR A 56 10.56 7.06 -7.75
N LYS A 57 10.25 8.14 -8.46
CA LYS A 57 10.73 9.48 -8.17
C LYS A 57 9.54 10.35 -7.82
N THR A 58 9.65 11.08 -6.72
CA THR A 58 8.60 11.97 -6.25
C THR A 58 9.18 13.37 -6.11
N HIS A 59 8.52 14.34 -6.75
CA HIS A 59 8.67 15.77 -6.48
C HIS A 59 7.32 16.29 -6.00
N ARG A 60 7.29 16.92 -4.84
CA ARG A 60 6.08 17.50 -4.26
C ARG A 60 6.37 18.86 -3.68
N VAL A 61 5.51 19.83 -3.96
CA VAL A 61 5.56 21.18 -3.42
C VAL A 61 4.24 21.46 -2.72
N MET A 62 4.27 21.70 -1.41
CA MET A 62 3.08 21.89 -0.60
C MET A 62 3.17 23.19 0.19
N ALA A 63 2.16 24.05 0.07
CA ALA A 63 1.96 25.16 1.00
C ALA A 63 1.11 24.70 2.17
N VAL A 64 1.60 24.92 3.39
CA VAL A 64 0.84 24.68 4.62
C VAL A 64 0.36 26.02 5.14
N LEU A 65 -0.97 26.22 5.13
CA LEU A 65 -1.59 27.51 5.42
C LEU A 65 -1.73 27.76 6.91
N ASN A 66 -1.92 26.69 7.69
CA ASN A 66 -2.07 26.73 9.13
C ASN A 66 -1.72 25.37 9.76
N LYS A 67 -1.70 25.31 11.09
CA LYS A 67 -1.31 24.13 11.88
C LYS A 67 -2.08 22.85 11.55
N MET A 68 -3.34 22.94 11.11
CA MET A 68 -4.12 21.75 10.77
C MET A 68 -3.61 21.04 9.51
N GLY A 69 -2.82 21.71 8.66
CA GLY A 69 -2.24 21.14 7.43
C GLY A 69 -0.85 20.51 7.64
N ASP A 70 -0.28 20.56 8.85
CA ASP A 70 1.05 19.98 9.12
C ASP A 70 1.11 18.47 8.84
N GLY A 71 -0.03 17.77 8.87
CA GLY A 71 -0.10 16.33 8.58
C GLY A 71 0.08 16.00 7.10
N ASP A 72 -0.28 16.92 6.21
CA ASP A 72 -0.44 16.64 4.77
C ASP A 72 0.92 16.56 4.05
N VAL A 73 1.95 17.19 4.62
CA VAL A 73 3.30 17.23 4.01
C VAL A 73 3.96 15.86 3.89
N ASN A 74 3.61 14.92 4.78
CA ASN A 74 4.07 13.53 4.81
C ASN A 74 5.57 13.32 4.47
N LEU A 75 6.47 13.80 5.34
CA LEU A 75 7.93 13.79 5.13
C LEU A 75 8.57 12.44 5.47
N ARG A 76 8.14 11.37 4.78
CA ARG A 76 8.52 10.00 5.09
C ARG A 76 8.67 9.13 3.84
N GLU A 77 9.66 8.24 3.85
CA GLU A 77 9.74 7.11 2.92
C GLU A 77 9.77 5.79 3.67
N TYR A 78 9.04 4.81 3.14
CA TYR A 78 9.03 3.44 3.65
C TYR A 78 9.96 2.56 2.81
N TYR A 79 10.61 1.62 3.47
CA TYR A 79 11.43 0.60 2.82
C TYR A 79 11.57 -0.62 3.72
N ASP A 80 12.09 -1.70 3.16
CA ASP A 80 12.30 -2.99 3.80
C ASP A 80 13.53 -3.67 3.18
N ASP A 81 13.76 -4.95 3.45
CA ASP A 81 14.93 -5.68 2.94
C ASP A 81 14.94 -5.85 1.39
N ASN A 82 13.80 -5.66 0.71
CA ASN A 82 13.68 -5.76 -0.75
C ASN A 82 13.56 -4.38 -1.44
N SER A 83 13.66 -3.29 -0.68
CA SER A 83 13.51 -1.93 -1.19
C SER A 83 14.51 -0.97 -0.54
N ARG A 84 14.72 0.19 -1.16
CA ARG A 84 15.67 1.19 -0.65
C ARG A 84 15.30 2.59 -1.06
N VAL A 85 15.52 3.51 -0.13
CA VAL A 85 15.50 4.96 -0.41
C VAL A 85 16.86 5.35 -0.98
N LYS A 86 16.92 5.71 -2.26
CA LYS A 86 18.16 6.19 -2.91
C LYS A 86 18.47 7.62 -2.51
N ASN A 87 17.48 8.48 -2.58
CA ASN A 87 17.57 9.89 -2.22
C ASN A 87 16.30 10.33 -1.48
N ILE A 88 16.44 11.27 -0.55
CA ILE A 88 15.34 11.96 0.12
C ILE A 88 15.86 13.31 0.61
N GLU A 89 15.22 14.40 0.19
CA GLU A 89 15.60 15.78 0.52
C GLU A 89 14.34 16.63 0.72
N VAL A 90 14.40 17.55 1.69
CA VAL A 90 13.31 18.46 2.04
C VAL A 90 13.85 19.87 2.18
N TRP A 91 13.21 20.83 1.51
CA TRP A 91 13.45 22.25 1.71
C TRP A 91 12.21 22.88 2.33
N ILE A 92 12.44 23.79 3.27
CA ILE A 92 11.42 24.61 3.89
C ILE A 92 11.63 26.06 3.45
N TYR A 93 10.57 26.69 2.96
CA TYR A 93 10.54 28.09 2.58
C TYR A 93 9.51 28.86 3.41
N ASP A 94 9.74 30.15 3.60
CA ASP A 94 8.71 31.04 4.13
C ASP A 94 7.62 31.33 3.08
N ALA A 95 6.60 32.09 3.49
CA ALA A 95 5.47 32.48 2.63
C ALA A 95 5.87 33.25 1.35
N PHE A 96 7.07 33.84 1.32
CA PHE A 96 7.58 34.67 0.24
C PHE A 96 8.61 33.93 -0.63
N GLY A 97 8.82 32.62 -0.39
CA GLY A 97 9.75 31.80 -1.17
C GLY A 97 11.21 31.92 -0.75
N LYS A 98 11.51 32.49 0.42
CA LYS A 98 12.86 32.48 0.97
C LYS A 98 13.13 31.16 1.68
N GLU A 99 14.22 30.50 1.30
CA GLU A 99 14.68 29.27 1.95
C GLU A 99 15.01 29.52 3.43
N LEU A 100 14.45 28.68 4.30
CA LEU A 100 14.67 28.68 5.74
C LEU A 100 15.60 27.53 6.14
N GLU A 101 15.28 26.31 5.70
CA GLU A 101 15.94 25.09 6.11
C GLU A 101 16.01 24.09 4.94
N HIS A 102 17.03 23.24 4.95
CA HIS A 102 17.23 22.19 3.97
C HIS A 102 17.79 20.94 4.65
N PHE A 103 17.03 19.86 4.56
CA PHE A 103 17.32 18.55 5.13
C PHE A 103 17.65 17.57 4.02
N LYS A 104 18.71 16.79 4.25
CA LYS A 104 19.12 15.70 3.38
C LYS A 104 18.88 14.37 4.07
N LYS A 105 19.00 13.28 3.34
CA LYS A 105 18.82 11.91 3.85
C LYS A 105 19.45 11.63 5.23
N LYS A 106 20.63 12.17 5.53
CA LYS A 106 21.33 11.99 6.81
C LYS A 106 20.61 12.61 8.02
N ASP A 107 19.73 13.56 7.77
CA ASP A 107 18.98 14.31 8.78
C ASP A 107 17.64 13.62 9.12
N PHE A 108 17.26 12.58 8.35
CA PHE A 108 16.07 11.76 8.61
C PHE A 108 16.37 10.72 9.68
N VAL A 109 15.39 10.50 10.55
CA VAL A 109 15.46 9.45 11.56
C VAL A 109 14.99 8.14 10.93
N ASP A 110 15.83 7.12 11.07
CA ASP A 110 15.55 5.77 10.62
C ASP A 110 15.01 4.93 11.78
N VAL A 111 13.74 4.53 11.69
CA VAL A 111 13.08 3.71 12.72
C VAL A 111 12.42 2.47 12.12
N SER A 112 12.41 1.40 12.89
CA SER A 112 11.62 0.21 12.57
C SER A 112 10.13 0.54 12.69
N ARG A 113 9.32 0.00 11.78
CA ARG A 113 7.85 0.11 11.80
C ARG A 113 7.22 -1.02 12.63
N THR A 114 7.84 -1.37 13.75
CA THR A 114 7.31 -2.32 14.74
C THR A 114 6.34 -1.62 15.70
N GLY A 115 5.44 -2.38 16.30
CA GLY A 115 4.42 -1.85 17.22
C GLY A 115 3.37 -2.89 17.55
N ILE A 116 2.56 -3.27 16.55
CA ILE A 116 1.64 -4.42 16.64
C ILE A 116 2.37 -5.72 16.29
N SER A 117 3.35 -5.68 15.37
CA SER A 117 4.25 -6.80 15.08
C SER A 117 5.32 -6.89 16.15
N ILE A 118 5.63 -8.13 16.57
CA ILE A 118 6.81 -8.39 17.42
C ILE A 118 8.10 -8.35 16.61
N TYR A 119 8.01 -8.55 15.29
CA TYR A 119 9.13 -8.55 14.38
C TYR A 119 8.69 -8.17 12.97
N SER A 120 9.36 -7.18 12.38
CA SER A 120 9.17 -6.77 10.98
C SER A 120 10.44 -6.16 10.40
N ASP A 121 10.67 -6.39 9.11
CA ASP A 121 11.71 -5.76 8.29
C ASP A 121 11.28 -4.39 7.73
N ASP A 122 10.02 -3.98 7.92
CA ASP A 122 9.52 -2.68 7.51
C ASP A 122 10.19 -1.56 8.32
N ARG A 123 10.69 -0.55 7.61
CA ARG A 123 11.35 0.64 8.16
C ARG A 123 10.80 1.92 7.55
N VAL A 124 11.00 3.02 8.25
CA VAL A 124 10.65 4.35 7.77
C VAL A 124 11.80 5.33 8.02
N LEU A 125 12.17 6.07 6.98
CA LEU A 125 12.95 7.30 7.11
C LEU A 125 11.97 8.45 7.28
N GLY A 126 11.95 9.10 8.44
CA GLY A 126 11.05 10.20 8.73
C GLY A 126 11.76 11.46 9.19
N LEU A 127 11.25 12.61 8.76
CA LEU A 127 11.66 13.91 9.27
C LEU A 127 10.54 14.48 10.16
N ASN A 128 10.87 14.76 11.42
CA ASN A 128 9.99 15.53 12.29
C ASN A 128 10.35 17.00 12.14
N TYR A 129 9.46 17.76 11.50
CA TYR A 129 9.59 19.19 11.35
C TYR A 129 8.56 19.91 12.24
N THR A 130 8.95 21.03 12.85
CA THR A 130 8.03 21.89 13.62
C THR A 130 8.15 23.30 13.09
N PRO A 131 7.17 23.81 12.33
CA PRO A 131 7.25 25.14 11.75
C PRO A 131 7.19 26.22 12.84
N THR A 132 7.92 27.31 12.64
CA THR A 132 7.90 28.47 13.54
C THR A 132 6.85 29.51 13.15
N THR A 133 6.42 29.50 11.88
CA THR A 133 5.49 30.48 11.31
C THR A 133 4.63 29.82 10.24
N TYR A 134 3.39 30.31 10.12
CA TYR A 134 2.51 30.00 9.01
C TYR A 134 2.21 31.26 8.22
N PRO A 135 1.92 31.11 6.91
CA PRO A 135 2.06 29.87 6.15
C PRO A 135 3.54 29.59 5.79
N TYR A 136 3.86 28.34 5.46
CA TYR A 136 5.19 27.92 4.98
C TYR A 136 5.06 26.96 3.80
N ILE A 137 6.14 26.76 3.05
CA ILE A 137 6.16 25.86 1.90
C ILE A 137 7.20 24.77 2.11
N VAL A 138 6.81 23.55 1.74
CA VAL A 138 7.68 22.37 1.74
C VAL A 138 7.90 21.90 0.32
N VAL A 139 9.16 21.74 -0.06
CA VAL A 139 9.55 21.01 -1.27
C VAL A 139 10.13 19.68 -0.83
N TYR A 140 9.50 18.58 -1.24
CA TYR A 140 9.89 17.22 -0.94
C TYR A 140 10.33 16.51 -2.22
N ASN A 141 11.53 15.93 -2.18
CA ASN A 141 12.07 15.12 -3.26
C ASN A 141 12.49 13.75 -2.73
N SER A 142 12.12 12.68 -3.42
CA SER A 142 12.59 11.34 -3.11
C SER A 142 12.84 10.50 -4.36
N GLU A 143 13.72 9.52 -4.21
CA GLU A 143 13.92 8.43 -5.17
C GLU A 143 14.00 7.11 -4.42
N THR A 144 13.14 6.17 -4.76
CA THR A 144 13.10 4.83 -4.19
C THR A 144 13.23 3.77 -5.28
N GLU A 145 13.69 2.59 -4.87
CA GLU A 145 13.79 1.42 -5.74
C GLU A 145 13.41 0.18 -4.97
N THR A 146 12.60 -0.69 -5.58
CA THR A 146 12.14 -1.95 -4.98
C THR A 146 12.18 -3.09 -6.00
N GLY A 147 12.41 -4.31 -5.50
CA GLY A 147 12.23 -5.53 -6.29
C GLY A 147 10.76 -5.94 -6.45
N ASP A 148 9.83 -5.23 -5.82
CA ASP A 148 8.40 -5.51 -5.83
C ASP A 148 7.65 -4.64 -6.83
N SER A 149 7.12 -5.24 -7.89
CA SER A 149 6.24 -4.58 -8.87
C SER A 149 4.76 -4.92 -8.68
N ALA A 150 4.44 -5.79 -7.71
CA ALA A 150 3.06 -6.18 -7.41
C ALA A 150 2.17 -5.01 -6.93
N PHE A 151 2.79 -3.97 -6.35
CA PHE A 151 2.11 -2.82 -5.78
C PHE A 151 2.54 -1.54 -6.48
N ILE A 152 1.71 -1.09 -7.42
CA ILE A 152 1.78 0.29 -7.89
C ILE A 152 0.79 1.07 -7.04
N SER A 153 1.27 2.10 -6.36
CA SER A 153 0.41 2.98 -5.54
C SER A 153 -0.70 3.57 -6.41
N PRO A 154 -1.97 3.56 -5.95
CA PRO A 154 -3.00 4.33 -6.61
C PRO A 154 -2.65 5.81 -6.64
N TRP A 155 -3.12 6.51 -7.66
CA TRP A 155 -2.98 7.95 -7.74
C TRP A 155 -4.16 8.63 -7.05
N TYR A 156 -3.85 9.47 -6.07
CA TYR A 156 -4.79 10.31 -5.34
C TYR A 156 -4.49 11.77 -5.65
N PRO A 157 -5.18 12.39 -6.64
CA PRO A 157 -4.94 13.79 -6.96
C PRO A 157 -5.43 14.78 -5.90
N LEU A 158 -6.17 14.32 -4.89
CA LEU A 158 -6.49 15.04 -3.65
C LEU A 158 -6.05 14.18 -2.46
N GLY A 159 -5.17 14.70 -1.61
CA GLY A 159 -4.59 13.94 -0.49
C GLY A 159 -5.53 13.74 0.70
N GLY A 160 -6.53 14.60 0.88
CA GLY A 160 -7.47 14.49 1.99
C GLY A 160 -8.49 15.63 2.06
N TYR A 161 -9.25 15.66 3.17
CA TYR A 161 -10.13 16.78 3.46
C TYR A 161 -9.32 18.04 3.76
N ALA A 162 -9.87 19.20 3.43
CA ALA A 162 -9.21 20.49 3.62
C ALA A 162 -7.83 20.60 2.95
N GLU A 163 -7.57 19.80 1.91
CA GLU A 163 -6.39 19.90 1.04
C GLU A 163 -6.88 20.21 -0.38
N SER A 164 -6.36 21.28 -0.99
CA SER A 164 -6.58 21.57 -2.41
C SER A 164 -5.37 21.16 -3.25
N THR A 165 -5.57 20.86 -4.52
CA THR A 165 -4.48 20.56 -5.46
C THR A 165 -4.49 21.51 -6.64
N GLN A 166 -3.43 22.28 -6.81
CA GLN A 166 -3.23 23.09 -8.01
C GLN A 166 -2.81 22.22 -9.20
N LYS A 167 -1.85 21.30 -8.98
CA LYS A 167 -1.40 20.37 -10.02
C LYS A 167 -0.82 19.11 -9.40
N SER A 168 -1.32 17.95 -9.83
CA SER A 168 -0.71 16.65 -9.56
C SER A 168 -0.58 15.86 -10.86
N VAL A 169 0.56 15.21 -11.06
CA VAL A 169 0.85 14.38 -12.22
C VAL A 169 1.49 13.08 -11.76
N LEU A 170 0.92 11.94 -12.18
CA LEU A 170 1.55 10.63 -12.09
C LEU A 170 1.88 10.14 -13.50
N LYS A 171 3.14 9.76 -13.72
CA LYS A 171 3.62 9.09 -14.92
C LYS A 171 4.04 7.67 -14.60
N ILE A 172 3.64 6.73 -15.43
CA ILE A 172 4.00 5.32 -15.31
C ILE A 172 4.62 4.87 -16.62
N LYS A 173 5.91 4.58 -16.61
CA LYS A 173 6.65 3.98 -17.72
C LYS A 173 6.66 2.47 -17.56
N PHE A 174 6.39 1.74 -18.63
CA PHE A 174 6.25 0.28 -18.60
C PHE A 174 6.71 -0.37 -19.90
N ASP A 175 6.98 -1.68 -19.83
CA ASP A 175 7.17 -2.51 -21.02
C ASP A 175 5.81 -2.67 -21.73
N PRO A 176 5.68 -2.34 -23.03
CA PRO A 176 4.44 -2.49 -23.79
C PRO A 176 3.84 -3.91 -23.75
N THR A 177 4.65 -4.94 -23.49
CA THR A 177 4.21 -6.34 -23.35
C THR A 177 3.53 -6.64 -22.01
N ASN A 178 3.64 -5.75 -21.02
CA ASN A 178 3.06 -5.86 -19.69
C ASN A 178 2.40 -4.52 -19.26
N LYS A 179 1.63 -3.92 -20.16
CA LYS A 179 0.92 -2.66 -19.93
C LYS A 179 0.07 -2.72 -18.63
N PRO A 180 0.21 -1.74 -17.72
CA PRO A 180 -0.63 -1.65 -16.53
C PRO A 180 -2.11 -1.45 -16.90
N LYS A 181 -2.99 -2.11 -16.14
CA LYS A 181 -4.42 -1.80 -16.12
C LYS A 181 -4.65 -0.72 -15.07
N TYR A 182 -5.66 0.12 -15.29
CA TYR A 182 -6.08 1.09 -14.29
C TYR A 182 -7.60 1.17 -14.20
N LYS A 183 -8.11 1.56 -13.03
CA LYS A 183 -9.54 1.71 -12.74
C LYS A 183 -9.80 3.07 -12.09
N PRO A 184 -10.32 4.04 -12.85
CA PRO A 184 -10.72 5.34 -12.33
C PRO A 184 -11.92 5.24 -11.38
N GLN A 185 -11.94 6.08 -10.36
CA GLN A 185 -13.05 6.20 -9.41
C GLN A 185 -13.33 7.66 -9.09
N ASN A 186 -14.61 8.04 -9.09
CA ASN A 186 -15.12 9.36 -8.70
C ASN A 186 -14.44 10.55 -9.42
N LEU A 187 -14.13 10.43 -10.71
CA LEU A 187 -13.49 11.51 -11.46
C LEU A 187 -14.46 12.60 -11.94
N GLU A 188 -15.77 12.32 -11.93
CA GLU A 188 -16.78 13.25 -12.43
C GLU A 188 -16.78 14.55 -11.61
N GLY A 189 -16.77 15.70 -12.30
CA GLY A 189 -16.70 17.01 -11.66
C GLY A 189 -15.29 17.50 -11.31
N PHE A 190 -14.25 16.67 -11.52
CA PHE A 190 -12.85 17.06 -11.34
C PHE A 190 -12.16 17.26 -12.69
N ASP A 191 -11.28 18.27 -12.78
CA ASP A 191 -10.44 18.50 -13.97
C ASP A 191 -9.26 17.52 -13.95
N ILE A 192 -9.56 16.30 -14.40
CA ILE A 192 -8.61 15.17 -14.45
C ILE A 192 -8.52 14.67 -15.89
N ALA A 193 -7.29 14.59 -16.40
CA ALA A 193 -6.98 14.06 -17.72
C ALA A 193 -6.11 12.81 -17.62
N ILE A 194 -6.38 11.87 -18.53
CA ILE A 194 -5.63 10.63 -18.72
C ILE A 194 -5.11 10.62 -20.15
N SER A 195 -3.81 10.37 -20.33
CA SER A 195 -3.19 10.25 -21.65
C SER A 195 -2.26 9.05 -21.69
N GLU A 196 -2.18 8.38 -22.83
CA GLU A 196 -1.42 7.15 -22.99
C GLU A 196 -0.59 7.18 -24.27
N THR A 197 0.63 6.65 -24.18
CA THR A 197 1.47 6.26 -25.32
C THR A 197 1.61 4.73 -25.34
N GLN A 198 2.50 4.21 -26.17
CA GLN A 198 2.78 2.78 -26.23
C GLN A 198 3.43 2.25 -24.93
N ASP A 199 4.14 3.11 -24.19
CA ASP A 199 5.07 2.78 -23.11
C ASP A 199 4.94 3.70 -21.87
N GLU A 200 4.04 4.69 -21.89
CA GLU A 200 3.78 5.60 -20.77
C GLU A 200 2.26 5.83 -20.60
N ILE A 201 1.79 5.83 -19.34
CA ILE A 201 0.47 6.33 -18.97
C ILE A 201 0.71 7.55 -18.07
N THR A 202 0.04 8.66 -18.38
CA THR A 202 0.05 9.87 -17.56
C THR A 202 -1.35 10.18 -17.07
N PHE A 203 -1.46 10.38 -15.76
CA PHE A 203 -2.64 10.94 -15.10
C PHE A 203 -2.30 12.35 -14.61
N SER A 204 -3.22 13.30 -14.80
CA SER A 204 -3.00 14.68 -14.37
C SER A 204 -4.29 15.29 -13.83
N GLY A 205 -4.17 16.03 -12.73
CA GLY A 205 -5.28 16.74 -12.09
C GLY A 205 -4.88 18.20 -11.87
N THR A 206 -5.81 19.12 -12.15
CA THR A 206 -5.53 20.57 -12.10
C THR A 206 -6.62 21.32 -11.35
N ASN A 207 -6.25 22.26 -10.48
CA ASN A 207 -7.17 23.13 -9.74
C ASN A 207 -8.31 22.39 -9.01
N LEU A 208 -7.99 21.30 -8.34
CA LEU A 208 -8.94 20.52 -7.55
C LEU A 208 -9.16 21.18 -6.19
N LYS A 209 -10.40 21.56 -5.90
CA LYS A 209 -10.77 22.26 -4.67
C LYS A 209 -10.84 21.29 -3.48
N ALA A 210 -10.51 21.79 -2.30
CA ALA A 210 -10.63 21.06 -1.06
C ALA A 210 -12.07 20.58 -0.81
N ILE A 211 -12.18 19.36 -0.33
CA ILE A 211 -13.43 18.81 0.15
C ILE A 211 -13.50 19.01 1.66
N ARG A 212 -14.64 19.52 2.14
CA ARG A 212 -14.89 19.71 3.56
C ARG A 212 -15.21 18.38 4.23
N SER A 213 -14.66 18.17 5.42
CA SER A 213 -15.08 17.05 6.27
C SER A 213 -16.44 17.35 6.90
N GLU A 214 -17.35 16.39 6.80
CA GLU A 214 -18.69 16.46 7.40
C GLU A 214 -18.88 15.27 8.34
N GLU A 215 -19.48 15.52 9.51
CA GLU A 215 -19.82 14.43 10.43
C GLU A 215 -20.79 13.48 9.75
N HIS A 216 -20.56 12.18 9.94
CA HIS A 216 -21.35 11.11 9.32
C HIS A 216 -21.34 11.11 7.78
N SER A 217 -20.38 11.78 7.14
CA SER A 217 -20.18 11.62 5.70
C SER A 217 -19.90 10.15 5.36
N PRO A 218 -20.23 9.71 4.14
CA PRO A 218 -19.71 8.44 3.63
C PRO A 218 -18.18 8.39 3.71
N SER A 219 -17.64 7.18 3.54
CA SER A 219 -16.19 6.99 3.37
C SER A 219 -15.67 7.83 2.21
N SER A 220 -14.46 8.39 2.35
CA SER A 220 -13.81 9.17 1.28
C SER A 220 -13.67 8.38 -0.01
N TYR A 221 -13.52 7.05 0.05
CA TYR A 221 -13.50 6.19 -1.14
C TYR A 221 -14.76 6.28 -2.01
N ALA A 222 -15.88 6.76 -1.48
CA ALA A 222 -17.14 6.89 -2.23
C ALA A 222 -17.20 8.15 -3.10
N PHE A 223 -16.33 9.15 -2.87
CA PHE A 223 -16.43 10.43 -3.60
C PHE A 223 -15.10 11.15 -3.86
N PHE A 224 -14.01 10.80 -3.18
CA PHE A 224 -12.69 11.32 -3.54
C PHE A 224 -12.26 10.72 -4.90
N PRO A 225 -11.69 11.52 -5.81
CA PRO A 225 -11.15 11.03 -7.07
C PRO A 225 -9.88 10.22 -6.81
N PHE A 226 -9.79 9.03 -7.38
CA PHE A 226 -8.54 8.26 -7.38
C PHE A 226 -8.49 7.28 -8.55
N ILE A 227 -7.29 6.82 -8.90
CA ILE A 227 -7.08 5.83 -9.96
C ILE A 227 -6.26 4.68 -9.40
N ARG A 228 -6.84 3.48 -9.37
CA ARG A 228 -6.11 2.24 -9.04
C ARG A 228 -5.29 1.80 -10.23
N ILE A 229 -4.08 1.28 -10.00
CA ILE A 229 -3.21 0.75 -11.04
C ILE A 229 -2.74 -0.65 -10.64
N ALA A 230 -2.72 -1.59 -11.59
CA ALA A 230 -2.26 -2.96 -11.38
C ALA A 230 -1.54 -3.50 -12.62
N LEU A 231 -0.57 -4.39 -12.40
CA LEU A 231 0.08 -5.14 -13.48
C LEU A 231 -0.55 -6.53 -13.66
N ASP A 232 -0.61 -6.98 -14.91
CA ASP A 232 -1.02 -8.34 -15.23
C ASP A 232 0.01 -9.38 -14.79
N ASN A 233 1.30 -9.08 -14.93
CA ASN A 233 2.40 -9.89 -14.40
C ASN A 233 3.23 -9.01 -13.48
N PHE A 234 3.61 -9.55 -12.32
CA PHE A 234 4.40 -8.81 -11.34
C PHE A 234 5.46 -9.69 -10.66
N LYS A 235 6.34 -9.02 -9.92
CA LYS A 235 7.29 -9.63 -8.98
C LYS A 235 6.91 -9.24 -7.55
N LEU A 236 6.91 -10.21 -6.65
CA LEU A 236 6.67 -10.02 -5.22
C LEU A 236 7.67 -10.83 -4.40
N LYS A 237 8.57 -10.15 -3.70
CA LYS A 237 9.60 -10.69 -2.80
C LYS A 237 10.34 -11.87 -3.44
N GLY A 238 10.75 -11.69 -4.71
CA GLY A 238 11.43 -12.72 -5.49
C GLY A 238 10.52 -13.73 -6.21
N THR A 239 9.23 -13.76 -5.93
CA THR A 239 8.24 -14.66 -6.54
C THR A 239 7.53 -13.98 -7.70
N SER A 240 7.48 -14.64 -8.86
CA SER A 240 6.71 -14.13 -10.01
C SER A 240 5.24 -14.49 -9.86
N GLY A 241 4.35 -13.54 -10.14
CA GLY A 241 2.91 -13.71 -10.02
C GLY A 241 2.12 -13.04 -11.15
N SER A 242 0.81 -13.27 -11.17
CA SER A 242 -0.07 -12.70 -12.18
C SER A 242 -1.44 -12.28 -11.62
N GLY A 243 -1.81 -11.03 -11.92
CA GLY A 243 -3.11 -10.40 -11.63
C GLY A 243 -3.98 -10.27 -12.88
N LYS A 244 -3.82 -11.16 -13.87
CA LYS A 244 -4.61 -11.13 -15.11
C LYS A 244 -6.12 -11.26 -14.85
N SER A 245 -6.50 -12.11 -13.91
CA SER A 245 -7.88 -12.26 -13.44
C SER A 245 -7.89 -12.75 -12.00
N TRP A 246 -9.04 -12.62 -11.34
CA TRP A 246 -9.25 -13.10 -9.97
C TRP A 246 -8.81 -14.55 -9.77
N LYS A 247 -9.26 -15.43 -10.68
CA LYS A 247 -8.92 -16.86 -10.67
C LYS A 247 -7.42 -17.12 -10.84
N VAL A 248 -6.74 -16.36 -11.70
CA VAL A 248 -5.29 -16.51 -11.90
C VAL A 248 -4.53 -16.06 -10.66
N PHE A 249 -4.95 -14.95 -10.04
CA PHE A 249 -4.35 -14.46 -8.81
C PHE A 249 -4.54 -15.43 -7.64
N GLY A 250 -5.75 -15.94 -7.40
CA GLY A 250 -6.02 -16.95 -6.38
C GLY A 250 -5.27 -18.27 -6.63
N SER A 251 -5.17 -18.69 -7.90
CA SER A 251 -4.34 -19.86 -8.27
C SER A 251 -2.87 -19.64 -7.96
N TRP A 252 -2.35 -18.42 -8.17
CA TRP A 252 -0.97 -18.07 -7.84
C TRP A 252 -0.73 -18.08 -6.32
N VAL A 253 -1.66 -17.51 -5.53
CA VAL A 253 -1.61 -17.57 -4.05
C VAL A 253 -1.52 -19.03 -3.60
N ASN A 254 -2.46 -19.88 -4.03
CA ASN A 254 -2.50 -21.27 -3.61
C ASN A 254 -1.22 -22.04 -4.02
N LYS A 255 -0.78 -21.90 -5.27
CA LYS A 255 0.38 -22.66 -5.79
C LYS A 255 1.72 -22.16 -5.25
N SER A 256 1.90 -20.85 -5.17
CA SER A 256 3.22 -20.26 -4.90
C SER A 256 3.45 -19.94 -3.42
N LEU A 257 2.37 -19.75 -2.66
CA LEU A 257 2.46 -19.36 -1.25
C LEU A 257 2.03 -20.49 -0.30
N LEU A 258 1.07 -21.32 -0.69
CA LEU A 258 0.48 -22.31 0.23
C LEU A 258 0.99 -23.75 0.01
N SER A 259 1.44 -24.11 -1.19
CA SER A 259 1.62 -25.53 -1.55
C SER A 259 2.72 -26.28 -0.77
N ASP A 260 3.73 -25.59 -0.26
CA ASP A 260 4.92 -26.17 0.39
C ASP A 260 4.98 -25.90 1.91
N VAL A 261 3.86 -25.49 2.51
CA VAL A 261 3.76 -25.09 3.93
C VAL A 261 2.67 -25.85 4.70
N ASN A 262 2.16 -26.96 4.14
CA ASN A 262 1.01 -27.71 4.66
C ASN A 262 1.39 -29.08 5.25
N GLU A 263 2.63 -29.26 5.72
CA GLU A 263 3.06 -30.52 6.33
C GLU A 263 2.83 -30.51 7.85
N LEU A 264 2.36 -31.63 8.40
CA LEU A 264 2.16 -31.83 9.84
C LEU A 264 3.01 -33.00 10.35
N PRO A 265 3.54 -32.93 11.59
CA PRO A 265 4.20 -34.07 12.22
C PRO A 265 3.26 -35.27 12.38
N GLU A 266 3.78 -36.50 12.25
CA GLU A 266 3.00 -37.74 12.38
C GLU A 266 2.24 -37.83 13.71
N GLY A 267 2.87 -37.39 14.80
CA GLY A 267 2.24 -37.37 16.13
C GLY A 267 1.02 -36.44 16.19
N THR A 268 1.04 -35.33 15.47
CA THR A 268 -0.08 -34.40 15.38
C THR A 268 -1.18 -34.98 14.51
N LEU A 269 -0.85 -35.59 13.38
CA LEU A 269 -1.82 -36.31 12.54
C LEU A 269 -2.58 -37.39 13.34
N ALA A 270 -1.86 -38.19 14.14
CA ALA A 270 -2.47 -39.23 14.98
C ALA A 270 -3.37 -38.65 16.08
N ARG A 271 -2.92 -37.58 16.75
CA ARG A 271 -3.71 -36.87 17.77
C ARG A 271 -5.02 -36.34 17.20
N ILE A 272 -4.95 -35.69 16.05
CA ILE A 272 -6.09 -35.02 15.43
C ILE A 272 -7.12 -36.02 14.90
N LYS A 273 -6.67 -37.11 14.28
CA LYS A 273 -7.56 -38.23 13.91
C LYS A 273 -8.26 -38.84 15.12
N SER A 274 -7.56 -38.96 16.24
CA SER A 274 -8.13 -39.48 17.49
C SER A 274 -9.16 -38.51 18.10
N LEU A 275 -8.88 -37.19 18.08
CA LEU A 275 -9.76 -36.14 18.60
C LEU A 275 -11.15 -36.18 17.96
N VAL A 276 -11.20 -36.46 16.65
CA VAL A 276 -12.44 -36.46 15.88
C VAL A 276 -12.99 -37.86 15.56
N ALA A 277 -12.44 -38.91 16.18
CA ALA A 277 -12.76 -40.31 15.83
C ALA A 277 -14.26 -40.66 15.94
N ASN A 278 -14.97 -39.99 16.84
CA ASN A 278 -16.41 -40.20 17.07
C ASN A 278 -17.30 -39.20 16.30
N GLU A 279 -16.72 -38.30 15.52
CA GLU A 279 -17.48 -37.33 14.71
C GLU A 279 -17.80 -37.90 13.33
N THR A 280 -19.08 -37.83 12.96
CA THR A 280 -19.58 -38.33 11.67
C THR A 280 -19.80 -37.23 10.64
N THR A 281 -19.90 -35.98 11.07
CA THR A 281 -20.15 -34.82 10.19
C THR A 281 -18.89 -33.98 10.00
N ASN A 282 -18.80 -33.29 8.87
CA ASN A 282 -17.72 -32.34 8.62
C ASN A 282 -17.75 -31.19 9.65
N GLU A 283 -18.94 -30.70 9.98
CA GLU A 283 -19.13 -29.66 11.01
C GLU A 283 -18.61 -30.11 12.39
N GLY A 284 -18.99 -31.31 12.83
CA GLY A 284 -18.57 -31.84 14.15
C GLY A 284 -17.06 -31.99 14.26
N LYS A 285 -16.43 -32.51 13.19
CA LYS A 285 -14.96 -32.53 13.06
C LYS A 285 -14.39 -31.10 13.12
N ALA A 286 -14.93 -30.19 12.30
CA ALA A 286 -14.43 -28.83 12.19
C ALA A 286 -14.48 -28.06 13.51
N ARG A 287 -15.58 -28.16 14.27
CA ARG A 287 -15.71 -27.55 15.60
C ARG A 287 -14.62 -28.02 16.56
N LYS A 288 -14.33 -29.32 16.60
CA LYS A 288 -13.27 -29.88 17.46
C LYS A 288 -11.88 -29.42 17.05
N ILE A 289 -11.60 -29.37 15.74
CA ILE A 289 -10.33 -28.84 15.23
C ILE A 289 -10.17 -27.36 15.57
N TYR A 290 -11.22 -26.57 15.33
CA TYR A 290 -11.20 -25.14 15.62
C TYR A 290 -10.93 -24.87 17.11
N GLN A 291 -11.66 -25.56 18.01
CA GLN A 291 -11.40 -25.46 19.45
C GLN A 291 -9.97 -25.88 19.83
N TYR A 292 -9.46 -26.98 19.26
CA TYR A 292 -8.08 -27.41 19.49
C TYR A 292 -7.06 -26.33 19.09
N VAL A 293 -7.28 -25.66 17.95
CA VAL A 293 -6.41 -24.56 17.52
C VAL A 293 -6.49 -23.40 18.53
N GLN A 294 -7.69 -22.97 18.90
CA GLN A 294 -7.91 -21.89 19.87
C GLN A 294 -7.23 -22.17 21.22
N ASP A 295 -7.27 -23.42 21.69
CA ASP A 295 -6.64 -23.83 22.95
C ASP A 295 -5.10 -23.94 22.86
N LYS A 296 -4.56 -24.17 21.65
CA LYS A 296 -3.15 -24.51 21.44
C LYS A 296 -2.28 -23.31 21.05
N VAL A 297 -2.77 -22.42 20.19
CA VAL A 297 -1.94 -21.41 19.51
C VAL A 297 -2.27 -20.00 19.98
N ARG A 298 -1.34 -19.06 19.75
CA ARG A 298 -1.50 -17.63 20.03
C ARG A 298 -1.27 -16.79 18.79
N TYR A 299 -2.05 -15.74 18.62
CA TYR A 299 -1.79 -14.78 17.54
C TYR A 299 -0.54 -13.95 17.81
N VAL A 300 0.35 -13.91 16.81
CA VAL A 300 1.58 -13.14 16.84
C VAL A 300 1.84 -12.60 15.44
N PHE A 301 1.73 -11.28 15.25
CA PHE A 301 1.94 -10.66 13.94
C PHE A 301 3.44 -10.63 13.58
N ILE A 302 3.79 -11.28 12.48
CA ILE A 302 5.14 -11.37 11.93
C ILE A 302 5.09 -11.05 10.44
N ASN A 303 5.87 -10.06 10.00
CA ASN A 303 5.91 -9.63 8.61
C ASN A 303 7.36 -9.45 8.16
N ILE A 304 7.92 -10.44 7.46
CA ILE A 304 9.32 -10.43 7.00
C ILE A 304 9.38 -10.95 5.57
N GLY A 305 9.89 -10.15 4.64
CA GLY A 305 10.08 -10.55 3.25
C GLY A 305 8.81 -11.18 2.65
N ILE A 306 8.93 -12.37 2.04
CA ILE A 306 7.77 -13.11 1.51
C ILE A 306 6.81 -13.59 2.61
N GLY A 307 7.25 -13.69 3.87
CA GLY A 307 6.43 -14.06 5.02
C GLY A 307 5.28 -13.07 5.31
N GLY A 308 5.32 -11.86 4.74
CA GLY A 308 4.15 -10.98 4.69
C GLY A 308 2.97 -11.54 3.88
N TRP A 309 3.23 -12.51 3.00
CA TRP A 309 2.29 -13.10 2.06
C TRP A 309 2.17 -14.62 2.21
N LYS A 310 3.30 -15.29 2.46
CA LYS A 310 3.41 -16.73 2.64
C LYS A 310 3.28 -17.07 4.12
N PRO A 311 2.36 -17.95 4.52
CA PRO A 311 2.30 -18.40 5.90
C PRO A 311 3.57 -19.17 6.27
N MET A 312 3.96 -19.11 7.55
CA MET A 312 4.97 -20.04 8.06
C MET A 312 4.48 -21.49 7.95
N PRO A 313 5.38 -22.48 7.86
CA PRO A 313 5.01 -23.89 7.77
C PRO A 313 4.07 -24.34 8.89
N ALA A 314 3.05 -25.14 8.57
CA ALA A 314 2.11 -25.70 9.53
C ALA A 314 2.81 -26.53 10.63
N SER A 315 3.89 -27.21 10.29
CA SER A 315 4.76 -27.94 11.23
C SER A 315 5.45 -27.03 12.24
N ASP A 316 5.82 -25.82 11.85
CA ASP A 316 6.42 -24.83 12.75
C ASP A 316 5.35 -24.21 13.67
N VAL A 317 4.15 -23.93 13.16
CA VAL A 317 3.02 -23.48 14.01
C VAL A 317 2.69 -24.56 15.04
N ASP A 318 2.66 -25.83 14.62
CA ASP A 318 2.39 -26.96 15.50
C ASP A 318 3.40 -27.10 16.64
N LYS A 319 4.67 -26.81 16.35
CA LYS A 319 5.79 -26.90 17.30
C LYS A 319 5.87 -25.70 18.23
N LEU A 320 5.65 -24.49 17.70
CA LEU A 320 5.88 -23.23 18.40
C LEU A 320 4.64 -22.65 19.07
N SER A 321 3.44 -23.13 18.70
CA SER A 321 2.17 -22.66 19.25
C SER A 321 1.91 -21.16 19.05
N TYR A 322 2.36 -20.58 17.94
CA TYR A 322 2.00 -19.22 17.53
C TYR A 322 1.98 -19.05 16.02
N GLY A 323 1.32 -17.99 15.55
CA GLY A 323 1.32 -17.57 14.15
C GLY A 323 0.54 -16.28 13.93
N ASP A 324 0.71 -15.67 12.76
CA ASP A 324 -0.10 -14.54 12.31
C ASP A 324 -1.38 -15.02 11.57
N CYS A 325 -2.12 -14.10 10.96
CA CYS A 325 -3.40 -14.44 10.31
C CYS A 325 -3.26 -15.51 9.22
N LYS A 326 -2.19 -15.42 8.44
CA LYS A 326 -1.89 -16.37 7.38
C LYS A 326 -1.52 -17.73 7.97
N ALA A 327 -0.63 -17.72 8.95
CA ALA A 327 -0.13 -18.92 9.60
C ALA A 327 -1.25 -19.72 10.29
N LEU A 328 -2.08 -19.06 11.09
CA LEU A 328 -3.13 -19.73 11.86
C LEU A 328 -4.27 -20.24 10.96
N THR A 329 -4.63 -19.49 9.92
CA THR A 329 -5.59 -19.93 8.91
C THR A 329 -5.04 -21.15 8.14
N ASN A 330 -3.77 -21.12 7.72
CA ASN A 330 -3.15 -22.25 7.01
C ASN A 330 -2.99 -23.49 7.90
N TYR A 331 -2.61 -23.32 9.17
CA TYR A 331 -2.50 -24.40 10.13
C TYR A 331 -3.86 -25.07 10.38
N THR A 332 -4.91 -24.27 10.60
CA THR A 332 -6.28 -24.78 10.77
C THR A 332 -6.74 -25.54 9.54
N LYS A 333 -6.52 -24.99 8.33
CA LYS A 333 -6.80 -25.68 7.06
C LYS A 333 -6.09 -27.04 6.99
N THR A 334 -4.80 -27.07 7.30
CA THR A 334 -3.98 -28.28 7.22
C THR A 334 -4.46 -29.38 8.18
N LEU A 335 -4.91 -29.00 9.39
CA LEU A 335 -5.52 -29.93 10.34
C LEU A 335 -6.85 -30.49 9.85
N LEU A 336 -7.69 -29.66 9.20
CA LEU A 336 -8.96 -30.09 8.60
C LEU A 336 -8.74 -31.04 7.42
N ASP A 337 -7.78 -30.72 6.55
CA ASP A 337 -7.38 -31.58 5.42
C ASP A 337 -6.98 -32.99 5.92
N ALA A 338 -6.27 -33.07 7.05
CA ALA A 338 -5.83 -34.34 7.65
C ALA A 338 -6.97 -35.27 8.11
N VAL A 339 -8.18 -34.73 8.30
CA VAL A 339 -9.39 -35.48 8.71
C VAL A 339 -10.48 -35.48 7.64
N GLY A 340 -10.13 -35.02 6.42
CA GLY A 340 -10.98 -35.05 5.25
C GLY A 340 -12.10 -34.01 5.25
N VAL A 341 -11.95 -32.91 6.00
CA VAL A 341 -12.91 -31.80 6.00
C VAL A 341 -12.47 -30.77 4.95
N PRO A 342 -13.27 -30.53 3.90
CA PRO A 342 -12.97 -29.48 2.92
C PRO A 342 -12.90 -28.11 3.60
N SER A 343 -11.93 -27.29 3.21
CA SER A 343 -11.83 -25.89 3.66
C SER A 343 -11.04 -25.05 2.66
N TYR A 344 -11.36 -23.75 2.61
CA TYR A 344 -10.80 -22.76 1.70
C TYR A 344 -10.03 -21.71 2.49
N TYR A 345 -8.74 -21.59 2.18
CA TYR A 345 -7.92 -20.48 2.66
C TYR A 345 -8.36 -19.22 1.91
N THR A 346 -8.81 -18.20 2.64
CA THR A 346 -9.52 -17.08 2.04
C THR A 346 -8.86 -15.76 2.45
N LEU A 347 -8.59 -14.91 1.46
CA LEU A 347 -8.04 -13.58 1.72
C LEU A 347 -9.16 -12.53 1.78
N VAL A 348 -9.06 -11.60 2.72
CA VAL A 348 -10.05 -10.53 2.93
C VAL A 348 -9.36 -9.19 3.24
N ASN A 349 -9.99 -8.08 2.82
CA ASN A 349 -9.57 -6.75 3.23
C ASN A 349 -10.24 -6.42 4.57
N ALA A 350 -9.50 -6.51 5.66
CA ALA A 350 -9.88 -6.18 7.02
C ALA A 350 -9.80 -4.68 7.31
N GLY A 351 -10.65 -4.18 8.22
CA GLY A 351 -10.62 -2.80 8.73
C GLY A 351 -11.99 -2.17 8.91
N GLY A 352 -12.06 -0.97 9.50
CA GLY A 352 -13.32 -0.28 9.80
C GLY A 352 -14.07 0.27 8.58
N THR A 353 -13.39 0.40 7.44
CA THR A 353 -13.99 0.86 6.18
C THR A 353 -14.03 -0.30 5.19
N LYS A 354 -15.23 -0.64 4.71
CA LYS A 354 -15.40 -1.62 3.63
C LYS A 354 -14.88 -1.04 2.32
N ILE A 355 -13.95 -1.75 1.69
CA ILE A 355 -13.41 -1.40 0.38
C ILE A 355 -13.95 -2.43 -0.60
N ALA A 356 -14.69 -1.97 -1.62
CA ALA A 356 -15.20 -2.85 -2.66
C ALA A 356 -14.05 -3.54 -3.38
N ILE A 357 -14.17 -4.86 -3.54
CA ILE A 357 -13.29 -5.62 -4.42
C ILE A 357 -13.94 -5.62 -5.80
N HIS A 358 -13.09 -5.54 -6.82
CA HIS A 358 -13.51 -5.52 -8.20
C HIS A 358 -12.95 -6.77 -8.87
N GLU A 359 -13.79 -7.79 -9.09
CA GLU A 359 -13.35 -9.07 -9.67
C GLU A 359 -12.72 -8.92 -11.07
N ASP A 360 -13.13 -7.89 -11.81
CA ASP A 360 -12.59 -7.49 -13.10
C ASP A 360 -11.22 -6.80 -13.00
N PHE A 361 -10.79 -6.46 -11.78
CA PHE A 361 -9.53 -5.78 -11.47
C PHE A 361 -8.81 -6.50 -10.33
N ALA A 362 -8.17 -7.63 -10.65
CA ALA A 362 -7.39 -8.37 -9.66
C ALA A 362 -6.22 -7.52 -9.16
N PHE A 363 -6.33 -7.12 -7.89
CA PHE A 363 -5.37 -6.30 -7.20
C PHE A 363 -5.13 -6.86 -5.80
N PRO A 364 -3.87 -7.03 -5.36
CA PRO A 364 -3.52 -7.67 -4.10
C PRO A 364 -3.81 -6.78 -2.86
N TRP A 365 -5.05 -6.33 -2.68
CA TRP A 365 -5.47 -5.45 -1.57
C TRP A 365 -6.03 -6.20 -0.37
N PHE A 366 -5.41 -7.32 -0.06
CA PHE A 366 -5.72 -8.12 1.12
C PHE A 366 -4.72 -7.83 2.23
N ASN A 367 -5.23 -7.76 3.45
CA ASN A 367 -4.41 -7.53 4.64
C ASN A 367 -4.75 -8.52 5.77
N HIS A 368 -5.68 -9.46 5.55
CA HIS A 368 -6.05 -10.51 6.50
C HIS A 368 -6.44 -11.82 5.78
N ALA A 369 -6.42 -12.93 6.53
CA ALA A 369 -6.78 -14.26 6.03
C ALA A 369 -7.72 -14.96 7.00
N ILE A 370 -8.81 -15.53 6.48
CA ILE A 370 -9.84 -16.29 7.21
C ILE A 370 -10.03 -17.66 6.55
N LEU A 371 -10.83 -18.53 7.17
CA LEU A 371 -11.10 -19.87 6.64
C LEU A 371 -12.57 -20.07 6.32
N GLY A 372 -12.88 -20.53 5.11
CA GLY A 372 -14.22 -20.94 4.72
C GLY A 372 -14.37 -22.46 4.76
N ILE A 373 -15.45 -22.96 5.37
CA ILE A 373 -15.81 -24.38 5.35
C ILE A 373 -17.10 -24.52 4.52
N PRO A 374 -17.03 -25.10 3.31
CA PRO A 374 -18.22 -25.30 2.50
C PRO A 374 -19.14 -26.35 3.12
N ASP A 375 -20.43 -26.07 3.09
CA ASP A 375 -21.51 -26.97 3.44
C ASP A 375 -22.64 -26.80 2.42
N GLU A 376 -22.70 -27.71 1.44
CA GLU A 376 -23.59 -27.61 0.28
C GLU A 376 -23.46 -26.24 -0.45
N ASP A 377 -24.50 -25.42 -0.40
CA ASP A 377 -24.56 -24.09 -1.04
C ASP A 377 -24.09 -22.96 -0.09
N ASP A 378 -23.84 -23.27 1.19
CA ASP A 378 -23.42 -22.31 2.21
C ASP A 378 -21.92 -22.43 2.52
N ILE A 379 -21.35 -21.36 3.08
CA ILE A 379 -19.99 -21.35 3.62
C ILE A 379 -20.03 -20.90 5.07
N THR A 380 -19.53 -21.75 5.97
CA THR A 380 -19.27 -21.36 7.35
C THR A 380 -17.90 -20.70 7.44
N TRP A 381 -17.85 -19.46 7.90
CA TRP A 381 -16.60 -18.71 8.06
C TRP A 381 -16.02 -18.85 9.46
N LEU A 382 -14.69 -19.01 9.54
CA LEU A 382 -13.94 -19.07 10.79
C LEU A 382 -12.88 -17.97 10.87
N GLU A 383 -12.90 -17.26 11.99
CA GLU A 383 -11.81 -16.36 12.38
C GLU A 383 -10.73 -17.15 13.14
N CYS A 384 -9.68 -17.58 12.42
CA CYS A 384 -8.60 -18.40 12.96
C CYS A 384 -7.62 -17.63 13.84
N THR A 385 -7.71 -16.29 13.90
CA THR A 385 -6.83 -15.46 14.74
C THR A 385 -7.36 -15.21 16.14
N SER A 386 -8.62 -15.54 16.39
CA SER A 386 -9.26 -15.36 17.68
C SER A 386 -9.26 -16.64 18.52
N GLN A 387 -9.00 -16.52 19.81
CA GLN A 387 -8.99 -17.64 20.77
C GLN A 387 -10.37 -17.86 21.42
N ASP A 388 -11.33 -16.96 21.22
CA ASP A 388 -12.64 -17.00 21.88
C ASP A 388 -13.83 -16.73 20.95
N THR A 389 -13.60 -16.35 19.68
CA THR A 389 -14.67 -16.22 18.68
C THR A 389 -15.35 -17.58 18.49
N PRO A 390 -16.68 -17.67 18.62
CA PRO A 390 -17.37 -18.94 18.43
C PRO A 390 -17.27 -19.45 16.98
N TYR A 391 -17.31 -20.78 16.82
CA TYR A 391 -17.36 -21.39 15.49
C TYR A 391 -18.52 -20.84 14.64
N GLY A 392 -18.21 -20.47 13.39
CA GLY A 392 -19.17 -19.90 12.44
C GLY A 392 -19.38 -18.39 12.57
N TYR A 393 -18.61 -17.71 13.42
CA TYR A 393 -18.63 -16.26 13.56
C TYR A 393 -17.30 -15.65 13.09
N ILE A 394 -17.38 -14.44 12.53
CA ILE A 394 -16.25 -13.60 12.13
C ILE A 394 -16.37 -12.22 12.80
N GLY A 395 -15.29 -11.44 12.74
CA GLY A 395 -15.27 -10.08 13.30
C GLY A 395 -16.01 -9.06 12.45
N ASP A 396 -16.43 -7.97 13.08
CA ASP A 396 -16.98 -6.77 12.42
C ASP A 396 -16.00 -6.15 11.39
N PHE A 397 -14.71 -6.33 11.64
CA PHE A 397 -13.65 -5.88 10.75
C PHE A 397 -13.43 -6.78 9.53
N THR A 398 -14.19 -7.87 9.35
CA THR A 398 -14.14 -8.76 8.17
C THR A 398 -15.51 -9.14 7.60
N ASP A 399 -16.60 -8.73 8.26
CA ASP A 399 -17.97 -9.03 7.83
C ASP A 399 -18.36 -8.38 6.50
N ASP A 400 -19.28 -9.04 5.77
CA ASP A 400 -19.96 -8.52 4.57
C ASP A 400 -18.98 -7.86 3.58
N ARG A 401 -18.01 -8.67 3.16
CA ARG A 401 -16.93 -8.31 2.24
C ARG A 401 -16.73 -9.39 1.21
N ASP A 402 -16.36 -8.95 0.02
CA ASP A 402 -15.83 -9.83 -1.02
C ASP A 402 -14.49 -10.41 -0.59
N VAL A 403 -14.20 -11.63 -1.05
CA VAL A 403 -13.01 -12.39 -0.68
C VAL A 403 -12.38 -13.09 -1.88
N LEU A 404 -11.13 -13.55 -1.73
CA LEU A 404 -10.43 -14.40 -2.72
C LEU A 404 -10.34 -15.85 -2.26
#